data_AF-A0A7R8WGA7-F1
#
_entry.id   AF-A0A7R8WGA7-F1
#
_cell.length_a   1.000
_cell.length_b   1.000
_cell.length_c   1.000
_cell.angle_alpha   90.00
_cell.angle_beta   90.00
_cell.angle_gamma   90.00
#
_symmetry.space_group_name_H-M   'P 1'
#
loop_
_entity.id
_entity.type
_entity.pdbx_description
1 polymer ?
#
loop_
_entity_poly.entity_id
_entity_poly.type
_entity_poly.pdbx_seq_one_letter_code
_entity_poly.pdbx_strand_id
1 'polypeptide(L)'
;ICEDTYSQDEIKAMERDVFRTIGFDLGMPTSYTFLRRMARTNGSSNRELTLARYILETSLMDYSLSVGTLESLKAAGALYLARKMTSEAPTWTASLTWHSGISEEALLPYATRLHSMLKGRLNPSLKVVRNKYSHEVFQKVATIPVPASLS
;
A
#
# COMPACT_ATOMS: atom_id res chain seq x y z
N ILE A 1 12.38 -20.79 7.85
CA ILE A 1 11.60 -19.56 8.12
C ILE A 1 12.09 -18.87 9.39
N CYS A 2 12.34 -19.58 10.49
CA CYS A 2 13.02 -19.03 11.68
C CYS A 2 14.31 -19.81 12.06
N GLU A 3 14.93 -20.53 11.12
CA GLU A 3 16.18 -21.29 11.35
C GLU A 3 16.22 -22.06 12.68
N ASP A 4 15.13 -22.74 13.02
CA ASP A 4 14.93 -23.51 14.27
C ASP A 4 15.20 -22.73 15.57
N THR A 5 15.15 -21.40 15.53
CA THR A 5 15.35 -20.51 16.70
C THR A 5 14.23 -20.65 17.73
N TYR A 6 13.04 -21.07 17.30
CA TYR A 6 11.86 -21.23 18.16
C TYR A 6 11.27 -22.63 18.01
N SER A 7 10.92 -23.23 19.14
CA SER A 7 10.18 -24.49 19.21
C SER A 7 8.73 -24.31 18.77
N GLN A 8 8.09 -25.43 18.41
CA GLN A 8 6.68 -25.42 18.04
C GLN A 8 5.78 -24.93 19.18
N ASP A 9 6.12 -25.25 20.42
CA ASP A 9 5.33 -24.88 21.59
C ASP A 9 5.42 -23.38 21.89
N GLU A 10 6.59 -22.77 21.67
CA GLU A 10 6.77 -21.31 21.76
C GLU A 10 5.93 -20.57 20.71
N ILE A 11 5.92 -21.06 19.46
CA ILE A 11 5.10 -20.47 18.39
C ILE A 11 3.61 -20.56 18.75
N LYS A 12 3.13 -21.72 19.22
CA LYS A 12 1.74 -21.91 19.66
C LYS A 12 1.39 -21.04 20.86
N ALA A 13 2.32 -20.84 21.79
CA ALA A 13 2.12 -19.94 22.92
C ALA A 13 1.94 -18.49 22.46
N MET A 14 2.83 -18.01 21.58
CA MET A 14 2.75 -16.66 21.05
C MET A 14 1.48 -16.45 20.21
N GLU A 15 1.08 -17.43 19.40
CA GLU A 15 -0.17 -17.36 18.63
C GLU A 15 -1.40 -17.12 19.55
N ARG A 16 -1.54 -17.93 20.61
CA ARG A 16 -2.63 -17.77 21.58
C ARG A 16 -2.62 -16.41 22.26
N ASP A 17 -1.44 -15.92 22.60
CA ASP A 17 -1.29 -14.64 23.27
C ASP A 17 -1.64 -13.48 22.33
N VAL A 18 -1.20 -13.51 21.06
CA VAL A 18 -1.61 -12.52 20.05
C VAL A 18 -3.13 -12.49 19.90
N PHE A 19 -3.79 -13.66 19.75
CA PHE A 19 -5.24 -13.72 19.61
C PHE A 19 -5.99 -13.18 20.82
N ARG A 20 -5.51 -13.48 22.04
CA ARG A 20 -6.07 -12.91 23.27
C ARG A 20 -5.91 -11.40 23.33
N THR A 21 -4.72 -10.89 22.99
CA THR A 21 -4.43 -9.44 23.02
C THR A 21 -5.36 -8.65 22.10
N ILE A 22 -5.67 -9.16 20.92
CA ILE A 22 -6.58 -8.50 19.97
C ILE A 22 -8.06 -8.85 20.21
N GLY A 23 -8.38 -9.59 21.27
CA GLY A 23 -9.75 -10.00 21.57
C GLY A 23 -10.39 -10.89 20.50
N PHE A 24 -9.57 -11.67 19.77
CA PHE A 24 -9.97 -12.48 18.61
C PHE A 24 -10.61 -11.68 17.46
N ASP A 25 -10.46 -10.35 17.44
CA ASP A 25 -10.93 -9.52 16.33
C ASP A 25 -9.93 -9.51 15.18
N LEU A 26 -10.10 -10.47 14.27
CA LEU A 26 -9.31 -10.60 13.03
C LEU A 26 -9.98 -9.90 11.83
N GLY A 27 -11.13 -9.26 12.03
CA GLY A 27 -11.99 -8.74 10.97
C GLY A 27 -11.59 -7.38 10.40
N MET A 28 -10.49 -6.80 10.89
CA MET A 28 -10.13 -5.42 10.58
C MET A 28 -9.75 -5.23 9.11
N PRO A 29 -10.44 -4.32 8.37
CA PRO A 29 -10.17 -4.12 6.95
C PRO A 29 -8.80 -3.46 6.76
N THR A 30 -7.98 -4.09 5.94
CA THR A 30 -6.66 -3.55 5.56
C THR A 30 -6.77 -2.51 4.45
N SER A 31 -5.75 -1.67 4.31
CA SER A 31 -5.61 -0.73 3.18
C SER A 31 -5.72 -1.41 1.82
N TYR A 32 -5.22 -2.64 1.69
CA TYR A 32 -5.39 -3.42 0.47
C TYR A 32 -6.85 -3.75 0.16
N THR A 33 -7.69 -3.96 1.19
CA THR A 33 -9.13 -4.22 1.03
C THR A 33 -9.84 -2.99 0.47
N PHE A 34 -9.54 -1.80 1.00
CA PHE A 34 -10.04 -0.54 0.47
C PHE A 34 -9.56 -0.28 -0.95
N LEU A 35 -8.27 -0.54 -1.22
CA LEU A 35 -7.68 -0.38 -2.55
C LEU A 35 -8.40 -1.23 -3.61
N ARG A 36 -8.68 -2.50 -3.32
CA ARG A 36 -9.43 -3.37 -4.25
C ARG A 36 -10.83 -2.83 -4.53
N ARG A 37 -11.51 -2.28 -3.53
CA ARG A 37 -12.83 -1.68 -3.69
C ARG A 37 -12.76 -0.44 -4.58
N MET A 38 -11.85 0.49 -4.29
CA MET A 38 -11.66 1.72 -5.06
C MET A 38 -11.25 1.43 -6.52
N ALA A 39 -10.31 0.50 -6.71
CA ALA A 39 -9.87 0.06 -8.04
C ALA A 39 -11.03 -0.51 -8.86
N ARG A 40 -11.91 -1.30 -8.23
CA ARG A 40 -13.10 -1.85 -8.91
C ARG A 40 -14.10 -0.77 -9.30
N THR A 41 -14.40 0.17 -8.42
CA THR A 41 -15.35 1.26 -8.72
C THR A 41 -14.81 2.26 -9.74
N ASN A 42 -13.48 2.38 -9.84
CA ASN A 42 -12.80 3.24 -10.81
C ASN A 42 -12.53 2.55 -12.16
N GLY A 43 -12.74 1.23 -12.29
CA GLY A 43 -12.39 0.50 -13.50
C GLY A 43 -10.87 0.36 -13.73
N SER A 44 -10.09 0.39 -12.64
CA SER A 44 -8.63 0.31 -12.69
C SER A 44 -8.13 -1.00 -13.29
N SER A 45 -7.06 -0.92 -14.08
CA SER A 45 -6.41 -2.11 -14.62
C SER A 45 -5.72 -2.94 -13.54
N ASN A 46 -5.49 -4.24 -13.81
CA ASN A 46 -4.68 -5.09 -12.92
C ASN A 46 -3.27 -4.52 -12.69
N ARG A 47 -2.70 -3.84 -13.68
CA ARG A 47 -1.37 -3.22 -13.59
C ARG A 47 -1.38 -2.03 -12.63
N GLU A 48 -2.41 -1.18 -12.71
CA GLU A 48 -2.60 -0.07 -11.78
C GLU A 48 -2.81 -0.57 -10.35
N LEU A 49 -3.67 -1.59 -10.16
CA LEU A 49 -3.89 -2.21 -8.85
C LEU A 49 -2.61 -2.83 -8.28
N THR A 50 -1.81 -3.50 -9.11
CA THR A 50 -0.53 -4.10 -8.70
C THR A 50 0.50 -3.03 -8.33
N LEU A 51 0.55 -1.92 -9.07
CA LEU A 51 1.40 -0.78 -8.74
C LEU A 51 0.98 -0.10 -7.44
N ALA A 52 -0.31 0.13 -7.22
CA ALA A 52 -0.81 0.70 -5.96
C ALA A 52 -0.54 -0.25 -4.77
N ARG A 53 -0.61 -1.57 -4.99
CA ARG A 53 -0.24 -2.57 -3.97
C ARG A 53 1.26 -2.52 -3.64
N TYR A 54 2.12 -2.34 -4.64
CA TYR A 54 3.54 -2.10 -4.43
C TYR A 54 3.78 -0.89 -3.53
N ILE A 55 3.09 0.23 -3.80
CA ILE A 55 3.22 1.45 -3.01
C ILE A 55 2.77 1.23 -1.55
N LEU A 56 1.65 0.53 -1.33
CA LEU A 56 1.19 0.16 0.01
C LEU A 56 2.21 -0.73 0.75
N GLU A 57 2.67 -1.82 0.14
CA GLU A 57 3.66 -2.70 0.78
C GLU A 57 4.98 -1.98 1.07
N THR A 58 5.37 -1.05 0.21
CA THR A 58 6.56 -0.21 0.44
C THR A 58 6.35 0.72 1.64
N SER A 59 5.16 1.33 1.77
CA SER A 59 4.82 2.22 2.89
C SER A 59 4.77 1.52 4.24
N LEU A 60 4.47 0.21 4.27
CA LEU A 60 4.48 -0.61 5.49
C LEU A 60 5.87 -0.70 6.15
N MET A 61 6.94 -0.48 5.37
CA MET A 61 8.30 -0.49 5.89
C MET A 61 8.70 0.84 6.55
N ASP A 62 7.82 1.85 6.51
CA ASP A 62 7.99 3.15 7.16
C ASP A 62 6.92 3.34 8.23
N TYR A 63 7.35 3.38 9.49
CA TYR A 63 6.48 3.55 10.65
C TYR A 63 5.63 4.83 10.57
N SER A 64 6.21 5.92 10.08
CA SER A 64 5.53 7.22 10.02
C SER A 64 4.39 7.22 9.00
N LEU A 65 4.51 6.43 7.92
CA LEU A 65 3.49 6.29 6.88
C LEU A 65 2.41 5.26 7.26
N SER A 66 2.74 4.36 8.18
CA SER A 66 1.91 3.24 8.57
C SER A 66 1.05 3.54 9.79
N VAL A 67 1.61 4.16 10.83
CA VAL A 67 0.89 4.38 12.09
C VAL A 67 0.17 5.73 12.07
N GLY A 68 -1.03 5.78 12.65
CA GLY A 68 -1.83 7.01 12.77
C GLY A 68 -2.53 7.47 11.48
N THR A 69 -2.45 6.69 10.39
CA THR A 69 -3.14 6.97 9.13
C THR A 69 -4.26 5.95 8.90
N LEU A 70 -5.45 6.40 8.51
CA LEU A 70 -6.58 5.52 8.18
C LEU A 70 -6.28 4.62 6.98
N GLU A 71 -6.68 3.35 7.05
CA GLU A 71 -6.46 2.36 5.97
C GLU A 71 -7.08 2.79 4.63
N SER A 72 -8.23 3.47 4.65
CA SER A 72 -8.87 4.03 3.45
C SER A 72 -8.05 5.17 2.83
N LEU A 73 -7.45 6.04 3.64
CA LEU A 73 -6.58 7.13 3.18
C LEU A 73 -5.28 6.58 2.58
N LYS A 74 -4.72 5.53 3.20
CA LYS A 74 -3.56 4.82 2.64
C LYS A 74 -3.85 4.27 1.26
N ALA A 75 -4.99 3.60 1.11
CA ALA A 75 -5.45 3.05 -0.17
C ALA A 75 -5.64 4.15 -1.23
N ALA A 76 -6.30 5.25 -0.87
CA ALA A 76 -6.54 6.38 -1.76
C ALA A 76 -5.22 7.02 -2.23
N GLY A 77 -4.30 7.31 -1.32
CA GLY A 77 -3.00 7.90 -1.67
C GLY A 77 -2.14 6.98 -2.54
N ALA A 78 -2.14 5.67 -2.27
CA ALA A 78 -1.42 4.71 -3.10
C ALA A 78 -2.01 4.59 -4.51
N LEU A 79 -3.35 4.57 -4.63
CA LEU A 79 -4.04 4.55 -5.92
C LEU A 79 -3.79 5.83 -6.71
N TYR A 80 -3.91 6.99 -6.06
CA TYR A 80 -3.61 8.29 -6.67
C TYR A 80 -2.19 8.34 -7.25
N LEU A 81 -1.19 7.92 -6.45
CA LEU A 81 0.20 7.92 -6.89
C LEU A 81 0.44 6.92 -8.03
N ALA A 82 -0.16 5.73 -7.97
CA ALA A 82 -0.09 4.76 -9.07
C ALA A 82 -0.66 5.35 -10.37
N ARG A 83 -1.81 6.04 -10.30
CA ARG A 83 -2.44 6.72 -11.44
C ARG A 83 -1.57 7.84 -12.00
N LYS A 84 -0.92 8.64 -11.17
CA LYS A 84 0.09 9.63 -11.63
C LYS A 84 1.24 8.95 -12.36
N MET A 85 1.77 7.85 -11.83
CA MET A 85 2.88 7.10 -12.42
C MET A 85 2.54 6.46 -13.77
N THR A 86 1.28 6.13 -14.00
CA THR A 86 0.79 5.58 -15.28
C THR A 86 0.18 6.64 -16.19
N SER A 87 0.31 7.93 -15.85
CA SER A 87 -0.24 9.06 -16.61
C SER A 87 -1.75 8.96 -16.87
N GLU A 88 -2.47 8.36 -15.93
CA GLU A 88 -3.93 8.24 -15.98
C GLU A 88 -4.59 9.59 -15.66
N ALA A 89 -5.49 10.03 -16.54
CA ALA A 89 -6.17 11.31 -16.45
C ALA A 89 -7.71 11.13 -16.50
N PRO A 90 -8.48 11.79 -15.60
CA PRO A 90 -8.00 12.51 -14.43
C PRO A 90 -7.39 11.54 -13.41
N THR A 91 -6.42 12.04 -12.62
CA THR A 91 -5.72 11.22 -11.64
C THR A 91 -6.66 10.79 -10.52
N TRP A 92 -7.42 11.74 -9.96
CA TRP A 92 -8.51 11.46 -9.03
C TRP A 92 -9.85 11.74 -9.72
N THR A 93 -10.72 10.73 -9.81
CA THR A 93 -11.98 10.81 -10.54
C THR A 93 -13.13 11.17 -9.61
N ALA A 94 -14.22 11.75 -10.15
CA ALA A 94 -15.44 12.00 -9.38
C ALA A 94 -16.03 10.70 -8.79
N SER A 95 -15.89 9.57 -9.49
CA SER A 95 -16.29 8.24 -9.01
C SER A 95 -15.51 7.84 -7.75
N LEU A 96 -14.19 8.07 -7.74
CA LEU A 96 -13.35 7.81 -6.57
C LEU A 96 -13.75 8.68 -5.38
N THR A 97 -13.98 9.97 -5.59
CA THR A 97 -14.49 10.87 -4.52
C THR A 97 -15.84 10.40 -4.00
N TRP A 98 -16.78 10.09 -4.88
CA TRP A 98 -18.13 9.65 -4.51
C TRP A 98 -18.14 8.36 -3.69
N HIS A 99 -17.41 7.33 -4.13
CA HIS A 99 -17.42 6.02 -3.48
C HIS A 99 -16.54 5.92 -2.24
N SER A 100 -15.50 6.76 -2.14
CA SER A 100 -14.59 6.76 -0.98
C SER A 100 -14.96 7.80 0.08
N GLY A 101 -15.64 8.88 -0.30
CA GLY A 101 -15.83 10.06 0.54
C GLY A 101 -14.55 10.89 0.76
N ILE A 102 -13.47 10.61 0.02
CA ILE A 102 -12.17 11.27 0.17
C ILE A 102 -11.97 12.21 -1.02
N SER A 103 -11.73 13.48 -0.73
CA SER A 103 -11.36 14.48 -1.74
C SER A 103 -9.88 14.38 -2.12
N GLU A 104 -9.52 14.94 -3.27
CA GLU A 104 -8.13 14.97 -3.71
C GLU A 104 -7.26 15.79 -2.74
N GLU A 105 -7.78 16.90 -2.23
CA GLU A 105 -7.11 17.77 -1.26
C GLU A 105 -6.83 17.02 0.05
N ALA A 106 -7.75 16.15 0.47
CA ALA A 106 -7.60 15.36 1.70
C ALA A 106 -6.51 14.28 1.57
N LEU A 107 -6.33 13.66 0.41
CA LEU A 107 -5.30 12.62 0.20
C LEU A 107 -3.94 13.17 -0.20
N LEU A 108 -3.86 14.39 -0.75
CA LEU A 108 -2.63 14.95 -1.32
C LEU A 108 -1.47 15.03 -0.31
N PRO A 109 -1.68 15.40 0.97
CA PRO A 109 -0.61 15.37 1.97
C PRO A 109 -0.01 13.97 2.16
N TYR A 110 -0.85 12.93 2.18
CA TYR A 110 -0.37 11.55 2.32
C TYR A 110 0.33 11.07 1.03
N ALA A 111 -0.25 11.35 -0.13
CA ALA A 111 0.35 11.03 -1.43
C ALA A 111 1.73 11.69 -1.62
N THR A 112 1.92 12.91 -1.12
CA THR A 112 3.21 13.62 -1.15
C THR A 112 4.28 12.91 -0.31
N ARG A 113 3.90 12.37 0.85
CA ARG A 113 4.80 11.60 1.70
C ARG A 113 5.17 10.25 1.05
N LEU A 114 4.20 9.56 0.43
CA LEU A 114 4.46 8.35 -0.36
C LEU A 114 5.41 8.63 -1.54
N HIS A 115 5.21 9.74 -2.24
CA HIS A 115 6.07 10.15 -3.35
C HIS A 115 7.51 10.41 -2.88
N SER A 116 7.66 11.11 -1.75
CA SER A 116 8.96 11.35 -1.12
C SER A 116 9.67 10.06 -0.73
N MET A 117 8.93 9.09 -0.18
CA MET A 117 9.45 7.76 0.14
C MET A 117 9.97 7.03 -1.11
N LEU A 118 9.20 7.02 -2.21
CA LEU A 118 9.61 6.34 -3.44
C LEU A 118 10.82 6.99 -4.13
N LYS A 119 11.00 8.32 -3.98
CA LYS A 119 12.20 9.04 -4.46
C LYS A 119 13.41 8.88 -3.54
N GLY A 120 13.19 8.46 -2.29
CA GLY A 120 14.23 8.28 -1.29
C GLY A 120 15.20 7.14 -1.60
N ARG A 121 16.27 7.04 -0.80
CA ARG A 121 17.22 5.92 -0.90
C ARG A 121 16.56 4.63 -0.41
N LEU A 122 16.72 3.56 -1.19
CA LEU A 122 16.22 2.24 -0.82
C LEU A 122 17.07 1.64 0.31
N ASN A 123 16.48 1.50 1.49
CA ASN A 123 17.03 0.67 2.56
C ASN A 123 16.86 -0.84 2.22
N PRO A 124 17.50 -1.76 2.95
CA PRO A 124 17.42 -3.20 2.65
C PRO A 124 15.99 -3.75 2.55
N SER A 125 15.11 -3.35 3.47
CA SER A 125 13.70 -3.74 3.46
C SER A 125 12.96 -3.26 2.21
N LEU A 126 13.17 -2.01 1.80
CA LEU A 126 12.58 -1.46 0.58
C LEU A 126 13.11 -2.16 -0.69
N LYS A 127 14.37 -2.62 -0.68
CA LYS A 127 14.93 -3.40 -1.80
C LYS A 127 14.23 -4.75 -1.95
N VAL A 128 13.90 -5.44 -0.86
CA VAL A 128 13.17 -6.72 -0.91
C VAL A 128 11.81 -6.54 -1.58
N VAL A 129 11.03 -5.54 -1.13
CA VAL A 129 9.71 -5.23 -1.73
C VAL A 129 9.86 -4.84 -3.20
N ARG A 130 10.83 -3.97 -3.53
CA ARG A 130 11.10 -3.56 -4.91
C ARG A 130 11.45 -4.76 -5.81
N ASN A 131 12.29 -5.68 -5.33
CA ASN A 131 12.71 -6.85 -6.09
C ASN A 131 11.52 -7.78 -6.39
N LYS A 132 10.67 -8.04 -5.39
CA LYS A 132 9.41 -8.78 -5.57
C LYS A 132 8.57 -8.18 -6.69
N TYR A 133 8.30 -6.88 -6.64
CA TYR A 133 7.47 -6.18 -7.62
C TYR A 133 8.16 -5.84 -8.95
N SER A 134 9.45 -6.15 -9.08
CA SER A 134 10.20 -6.09 -10.33
C SER A 134 10.12 -7.40 -11.13
N HIS A 135 9.56 -8.45 -10.53
CA HIS A 135 9.37 -9.76 -11.18
C HIS A 135 8.19 -9.75 -12.17
N GLU A 136 8.23 -10.65 -13.17
CA GLU A 136 7.22 -10.75 -14.24
C GLU A 136 5.81 -11.07 -13.75
N VAL A 137 5.71 -11.91 -12.71
CA VAL A 137 4.45 -12.23 -12.02
C VAL A 137 3.76 -10.97 -11.49
N PHE A 138 4.52 -9.91 -11.16
CA PHE A 138 4.01 -8.62 -10.72
C PHE A 138 4.09 -7.54 -11.83
N GLN A 139 4.20 -7.96 -13.09
CA GLN A 139 4.19 -7.08 -14.27
C GLN A 139 5.31 -6.01 -14.26
N LYS A 140 6.38 -6.26 -13.49
CA LYS A 140 7.52 -5.34 -13.32
C LYS A 140 7.10 -3.92 -12.90
N VAL A 141 5.98 -3.76 -12.15
CA VAL A 141 5.46 -2.42 -11.81
C VAL A 141 6.43 -1.56 -11.02
N ALA A 142 7.35 -2.16 -10.25
CA ALA A 142 8.37 -1.41 -9.51
C ALA A 142 9.41 -0.73 -10.41
N THR A 143 9.50 -1.08 -11.69
CA THR A 143 10.39 -0.43 -12.66
C THR A 143 9.77 0.81 -13.31
N ILE A 144 8.49 1.09 -13.04
CA ILE A 144 7.81 2.29 -13.53
C ILE A 144 8.46 3.52 -12.86
N PRO A 145 8.89 4.54 -13.62
CA PRO A 145 9.49 5.75 -13.04
C PRO A 145 8.50 6.50 -12.14
N VAL A 146 9.03 7.02 -11.03
CA VAL A 146 8.28 7.93 -10.16
C VAL A 146 8.27 9.31 -10.82
N PRO A 147 7.12 9.99 -10.96
CA PRO A 147 7.06 11.31 -11.59
C PRO A 147 7.91 12.34 -10.83
N ALA A 148 8.39 13.37 -11.53
CA ALA A 148 9.23 14.41 -10.92
C ALA A 148 8.47 15.21 -9.85
N SER A 149 7.21 15.54 -10.13
CA SER A 149 6.26 16.30 -9.31
C SER A 149 4.89 15.62 -9.25
N LEU A 150 4.06 16.00 -8.27
CA LEU A 150 2.65 15.59 -8.17
C LEU A 150 1.67 16.65 -8.70
N SER A 151 2.13 17.89 -8.88
CA SER A 151 1.42 19.02 -9.51
C SER A 151 1.30 18.84 -11.01
#